data_AF-A0A0C3FHR8-F1
#
_entry.id   AF-A0A0C3FHR8-F1
#
_cell.length_a   1.000
_cell.length_b   1.000
_cell.length_c   1.000
_cell.angle_alpha   90.00
_cell.angle_beta   90.00
_cell.angle_gamma   90.00
#
_symmetry.space_group_name_H-M   'P 1'
#
loop_
_entity.id
_entity.type
_entity.pdbx_description
1 polymer ?
#
loop_
_entity_poly.entity_id
_entity_poly.type
_entity_poly.pdbx_seq_one_letter_code
_entity_poly.pdbx_strand_id
1 'polypeptide(L)'
;IKHHIASLSGIIPLAHNMCINTCIAYTGSFRYFKCCPYCDKSCYNTIQLAASNRKKKEPCQQLYTMPIGLQLQALYCSKNSAQHMCY
;
A
#
# COMPACT_ATOMS: atom_id res chain seq x y z
N ILE A 1 14.42 -3.97 -7.42
CA ILE A 1 14.10 -4.65 -6.14
C ILE A 1 12.64 -5.10 -6.07
N LYS A 2 11.63 -4.21 -6.12
CA LYS A 2 10.19 -4.61 -6.04
C LYS A 2 9.76 -5.68 -7.06
N HIS A 3 10.18 -5.55 -8.32
CA HIS A 3 9.91 -6.55 -9.36
C HIS A 3 10.62 -7.90 -9.13
N HIS A 4 11.84 -7.88 -8.58
CA HIS A 4 12.57 -9.11 -8.27
C HIS A 4 11.89 -9.88 -7.13
N ILE A 5 11.44 -9.19 -6.08
CA ILE A 5 10.71 -9.83 -4.98
C ILE A 5 9.39 -10.42 -5.48
N ALA A 6 8.63 -9.69 -6.31
CA ALA A 6 7.40 -10.21 -6.90
C ALA A 6 7.64 -11.44 -7.79
N SER A 7 8.71 -11.43 -8.60
CA SER A 7 9.10 -12.57 -9.45
C SER A 7 9.46 -13.81 -8.63
N LEU A 8 10.21 -13.63 -7.54
CA LEU A 8 10.70 -14.76 -6.72
C LEU A 8 9.65 -15.30 -5.74
N SER A 9 8.86 -14.43 -5.13
CA SER A 9 7.91 -14.81 -4.06
C SER A 9 6.46 -14.92 -4.51
N GLY A 10 6.13 -14.42 -5.70
CA GLY A 10 4.74 -14.24 -6.15
C GLY A 10 3.97 -13.16 -5.37
N ILE A 11 4.61 -12.45 -4.41
CA ILE A 11 3.98 -11.42 -3.59
C ILE A 11 4.03 -10.09 -4.33
N ILE A 12 2.88 -9.62 -4.77
CA ILE A 12 2.74 -8.33 -5.47
C ILE A 12 2.30 -7.27 -4.45
N PRO A 13 3.08 -6.20 -4.24
CA PRO A 13 2.70 -5.13 -3.31
C PRO A 13 1.48 -4.35 -3.81
N LEU A 14 0.54 -4.10 -2.91
CA LEU A 14 -0.60 -3.20 -3.13
C LEU A 14 -0.24 -1.80 -2.67
N ALA A 15 -0.24 -0.84 -3.60
CA ALA A 15 0.07 0.56 -3.29
C ALA A 15 -1.21 1.39 -3.19
N HIS A 16 -1.36 2.10 -2.09
CA HIS A 16 -2.47 3.02 -1.85
C HIS A 16 -1.94 4.39 -1.44
N ASN A 17 -2.56 5.45 -1.93
CA ASN A 17 -2.19 6.80 -1.52
C ASN A 17 -2.43 6.97 -0.01
N MET A 18 -1.64 7.80 0.62
CA MET A 18 -1.67 8.00 2.06
C MET A 18 -1.49 9.48 2.41
N CYS A 19 -2.09 9.91 3.53
CA CYS A 19 -1.83 11.24 4.08
C CYS A 19 -0.38 11.32 4.60
N ILE A 20 0.31 12.41 4.26
CA ILE A 20 1.69 12.68 4.69
C ILE A 20 1.84 12.93 6.20
N ASN A 21 0.77 13.40 6.86
CA ASN A 21 0.80 13.75 8.28
C ASN A 21 0.27 12.63 9.17
N THR A 22 -0.89 12.06 8.83
CA THR A 22 -1.63 11.14 9.69
C THR A 22 -1.42 9.68 9.30
N CYS A 23 -0.71 9.41 8.21
CA CYS A 23 -0.51 8.07 7.66
C CYS A 23 -1.82 7.31 7.34
N ILE A 24 -2.95 8.00 7.21
CA ILE A 24 -4.20 7.37 6.81
C ILE A 24 -4.11 7.00 5.33
N ALA A 25 -4.27 5.71 5.05
CA ALA A 25 -4.35 5.20 3.70
C ALA A 25 -5.76 5.35 3.13
N TYR A 26 -5.84 5.81 1.89
CA TYR A 26 -7.09 6.01 1.16
C TYR A 26 -7.54 4.68 0.54
N THR A 27 -7.99 3.77 1.40
CA THR A 27 -8.51 2.43 1.06
C THR A 27 -9.94 2.29 1.56
N GLY A 28 -10.67 1.27 1.09
CA GLY A 28 -12.04 0.99 1.51
C GLY A 28 -12.97 2.22 1.45
N SER A 29 -13.60 2.57 2.56
CA SER A 29 -14.49 3.74 2.69
C SER A 29 -13.82 5.07 2.36
N PHE A 30 -12.49 5.16 2.49
CA PHE A 30 -11.72 6.37 2.18
C PHE A 30 -11.16 6.39 0.76
N ARG A 31 -11.47 5.39 -0.10
CA ARG A 31 -10.88 5.24 -1.44
C ARG A 31 -11.06 6.47 -2.34
N TYR A 32 -12.14 7.22 -2.17
CA TYR A 32 -12.46 8.39 -3.00
C TYR A 32 -11.94 9.71 -2.43
N PHE A 33 -11.32 9.68 -1.24
CA PHE A 33 -10.86 10.88 -0.57
C PHE A 33 -9.58 11.38 -1.24
N LYS A 34 -9.53 12.68 -1.49
CA LYS A 34 -8.35 13.37 -2.05
C LYS A 34 -7.62 14.22 -1.02
N CYS A 35 -8.27 14.49 0.10
CA CYS A 35 -7.73 15.21 1.24
C CYS A 35 -7.95 14.37 2.51
N CYS A 36 -7.06 14.54 3.47
CA CYS A 36 -7.17 13.84 4.75
C CYS A 36 -8.35 14.38 5.55
N PRO A 37 -9.26 13.54 6.06
CA PRO A 37 -10.41 14.01 6.84
C PRO A 37 -10.05 14.55 8.23
N TYR A 38 -8.79 14.45 8.64
CA TYR A 38 -8.32 14.88 9.96
C TYR A 38 -7.38 16.10 9.92
N CYS A 39 -6.76 16.39 8.77
CA CYS A 39 -5.79 17.49 8.66
C CYS A 39 -5.89 18.25 7.33
N ASP A 40 -6.88 17.93 6.50
CA ASP A 40 -7.21 18.55 5.20
C ASP A 40 -6.10 18.57 4.15
N LYS A 41 -4.93 17.97 4.44
CA LYS A 41 -3.83 17.88 3.48
C LYS A 41 -4.22 17.02 2.29
N SER A 42 -3.91 17.53 1.10
CA SER A 42 -4.01 16.80 -0.17
C SER A 42 -3.15 15.54 -0.14
N CYS A 43 -3.68 14.45 -0.69
CA CYS A 43 -2.93 13.22 -0.94
C CYS A 43 -1.98 13.34 -2.14
N TYR A 44 -2.12 14.38 -2.95
CA TYR A 44 -1.27 14.69 -4.11
C TYR A 44 -0.37 15.89 -3.88
N ASN A 45 0.79 15.90 -4.54
CA ASN A 45 1.68 17.04 -4.58
C ASN A 45 1.01 18.20 -5.34
N THR A 46 0.64 19.25 -4.60
CA THR A 46 -0.12 20.39 -5.14
C THR A 46 0.70 21.23 -6.12
N ILE A 47 2.02 21.32 -5.94
CA ILE A 47 2.92 22.08 -6.82
C ILE A 47 2.94 21.44 -8.21
N GLN A 48 3.17 20.13 -8.27
CA GLN A 48 3.18 19.40 -9.56
C GLN A 48 1.79 19.32 -10.18
N LEU A 49 0.74 19.21 -9.36
CA LEU A 49 -0.63 19.21 -9.85
C LEU A 49 -0.98 20.56 -10.51
N ALA A 50 -0.56 21.67 -9.92
CA ALA A 50 -0.72 23.00 -10.50
C ALA A 50 0.10 23.16 -11.78
N ALA A 51 1.40 22.82 -11.75
CA ALA A 51 2.30 22.95 -12.90
C ALA A 51 1.85 22.11 -14.11
N SER A 52 1.20 20.97 -13.89
CA SER A 52 0.71 20.08 -14.94
C SER A 52 -0.74 20.35 -15.38
N ASN A 53 -1.36 21.45 -14.95
CA ASN A 53 -2.78 21.74 -15.20
C ASN A 53 -3.70 20.57 -14.78
N ARG A 54 -3.45 20.02 -13.58
CA ARG A 54 -4.17 18.89 -12.97
C ARG A 54 -4.04 17.54 -13.70
N LYS A 55 -3.14 17.42 -14.68
CA LYS A 55 -2.90 16.17 -15.44
C LYS A 55 -2.08 15.16 -14.65
N LYS A 56 -1.02 15.60 -13.97
CA LYS A 56 -0.13 14.72 -13.20
C LYS A 56 -0.58 14.69 -11.74
N LYS A 57 -1.08 13.53 -11.31
CA LYS A 57 -1.51 13.27 -9.92
C LYS A 57 -0.48 12.41 -9.21
N GLU A 58 0.60 13.03 -8.79
CA GLU A 58 1.66 12.36 -8.03
C GLU A 58 1.29 12.32 -6.54
N PRO A 59 1.20 11.15 -5.90
CA PRO A 59 0.88 11.06 -4.48
C PRO A 59 2.03 11.57 -3.62
N CYS A 60 1.72 12.29 -2.54
CA CYS A 60 2.71 12.75 -1.56
C CYS A 60 3.37 11.56 -0.84
N GLN A 61 2.58 10.53 -0.53
CA GLN A 61 3.04 9.31 0.12
C GLN A 61 2.14 8.14 -0.26
N GLN A 62 2.69 6.92 -0.22
CA GLN A 62 1.94 5.68 -0.48
C GLN A 62 2.19 4.65 0.62
N LEU A 63 1.12 4.02 1.08
CA LEU A 63 1.16 2.79 1.86
C LEU A 63 1.35 1.61 0.92
N TYR A 64 2.26 0.70 1.27
CA TYR A 64 2.48 -0.55 0.57
C TYR A 64 2.06 -1.72 1.45
N THR A 65 1.03 -2.46 1.03
CA THR A 65 0.58 -3.69 1.69
C THR A 65 1.17 -4.89 0.97
N MET A 66 1.90 -5.74 1.68
CA MET A 66 2.40 -7.02 1.16
C MET A 66 1.38 -8.11 1.50
N PRO A 67 0.66 -8.69 0.53
CA PRO A 67 -0.34 -9.73 0.79
C PRO A 67 0.34 -11.08 1.07
N ILE A 68 0.90 -11.24 2.28
CA ILE A 68 1.61 -12.46 2.70
C ILE A 68 0.68 -13.58 3.15
N GLY A 69 -0.62 -13.30 3.31
CA GLY A 69 -1.59 -14.24 3.85
C GLY A 69 -1.64 -15.58 3.11
N LEU A 70 -1.58 -15.56 1.77
CA LEU A 70 -1.55 -16.78 0.95
C LEU A 70 -0.29 -17.61 1.20
N GLN A 71 0.86 -16.95 1.36
CA GLN A 71 2.12 -17.63 1.67
C GLN A 71 2.08 -18.25 3.06
N LEU A 72 1.54 -17.52 4.05
CA LEU A 72 1.33 -18.05 5.39
C LEU A 72 0.37 -19.25 5.37
N GLN A 73 -0.76 -19.15 4.68
CA GLN A 73 -1.71 -20.26 4.53
C GLN A 73 -1.05 -21.50 3.91
N ALA A 74 -0.20 -21.33 2.89
CA ALA A 74 0.56 -22.43 2.31
C ALA A 74 1.53 -23.07 3.32
N LEU A 75 2.23 -22.26 4.12
CA LEU A 75 3.13 -22.74 5.18
C LEU A 75 2.39 -23.49 6.29
N TYR A 76 1.15 -23.11 6.61
CA TYR A 76 0.33 -23.82 7.60
C TYR A 76 -0.37 -25.06 7.04
N CYS A 77 -0.33 -25.29 5.72
CA CYS A 77 -1.07 -26.36 5.07
C CYS A 77 -0.51 -27.76 5.38
N SER A 78 0.79 -27.89 5.67
CA SER A 78 1.41 -29.16 6.09
C SER A 78 1.66 -29.20 7.59
N LYS A 79 1.47 -30.38 8.20
CA LYS A 79 1.70 -30.58 9.64
C LYS A 79 3.14 -30.26 10.04
N ASN A 80 4.13 -30.70 9.25
CA ASN A 80 5.54 -30.48 9.53
C ASN A 80 5.88 -28.99 9.46
N SER A 81 5.49 -28.31 8.38
CA SER A 81 5.74 -26.87 8.24
C SER A 81 4.99 -26.04 9.28
N ALA A 82 3.75 -26.40 9.63
CA ALA A 82 3.00 -25.75 10.68
C ALA A 82 3.67 -25.87 12.05
N GLN A 83 4.27 -27.02 12.38
CA GLN A 83 5.06 -27.18 13.61
C GLN A 83 6.23 -26.20 13.69
N HIS A 84 6.88 -25.90 12.56
CA HIS A 84 7.95 -24.90 12.48
C HIS A 84 7.45 -23.44 12.60
N MET A 85 6.14 -23.19 12.45
CA MET A 85 5.55 -21.85 12.54
C MET A 85 5.07 -21.48 13.95
N CYS A 86 4.93 -22.44 14.87
CA CYS A 86 4.39 -22.27 16.22
C CYS A 86 5.43 -21.88 17.28
N TYR A 87 6.36 -20.97 16.95
CA TYR A 87 7.38 -20.47 17.89
C TYR A 87 6.79 -19.96 19.21
#